data_AF-A0A2S6CST1-F1
#
_entry.id   AF-A0A2S6CST1-F1
#
_cell.length_a   1.000
_cell.length_b   1.000
_cell.length_c   1.000
_cell.angle_alpha   90.00
_cell.angle_beta   90.00
_cell.angle_gamma   90.00
#
_symmetry.space_group_name_H-M   'P 1'
#
loop_
_entity.id
_entity.type
_entity.pdbx_description
1 polymer ?
#
loop_
_entity_poly.entity_id
_entity_poly.type
_entity_poly.pdbx_seq_one_letter_code
_entity_poly.pdbx_strand_id
1 'polypeptide(L)'
;MDNKQLFIDGYLDRISNKFNVTKDTAFEIFSMAAITERPFQEVYDDIQIRQKPGLQGKDGGIDGAVFVEQGGYYTLMVFQCKQDLRKIDILRKS
;
A
#
# COMPACT_ATOMS: atom_id res chain seq x y z
N MET A 1 -7.51 23.86 0.29
CA MET A 1 -7.31 22.46 -0.10
C MET A 1 -6.94 22.48 -1.57
N ASP A 2 -5.76 21.95 -1.94
CA ASP A 2 -5.34 21.95 -3.35
C ASP A 2 -5.97 20.77 -4.11
N ASN A 3 -5.90 20.79 -5.45
CA ASN A 3 -6.48 19.74 -6.29
C ASN A 3 -5.82 18.36 -6.06
N LYS A 4 -4.54 18.33 -5.65
CA LYS A 4 -3.82 17.09 -5.36
C LYS A 4 -4.41 16.42 -4.11
N GLN A 5 -4.64 17.18 -3.06
CA GLN A 5 -5.22 16.70 -1.82
C GLN A 5 -6.61 16.14 -2.07
N LEU A 6 -7.45 16.87 -2.80
CA LEU A 6 -8.80 16.42 -3.17
C LEU A 6 -8.76 15.11 -3.98
N PHE A 7 -7.81 15.00 -4.91
CA PHE A 7 -7.63 13.79 -5.72
C PHE A 7 -7.23 12.59 -4.87
N ILE A 8 -6.20 12.75 -4.02
CA ILE A 8 -5.73 11.67 -3.14
C ILE A 8 -6.83 11.26 -2.18
N ASP A 9 -7.47 12.21 -1.50
CA ASP A 9 -8.54 11.94 -0.54
C ASP A 9 -9.70 11.18 -1.18
N GLY A 10 -10.07 11.52 -2.42
CA GLY A 10 -11.10 10.80 -3.16
C GLY A 10 -10.76 9.33 -3.41
N TYR A 11 -9.49 9.00 -3.66
CA TYR A 11 -9.06 7.59 -3.77
C TYR A 11 -9.03 6.90 -2.41
N LEU A 12 -8.51 7.57 -1.38
CA LEU A 12 -8.44 7.00 -0.03
C LEU A 12 -9.84 6.69 0.51
N ASP A 13 -10.81 7.58 0.32
CA ASP A 13 -12.20 7.36 0.71
C ASP A 13 -12.82 6.18 -0.04
N ARG A 14 -12.58 6.08 -1.35
CA ARG A 14 -13.07 4.95 -2.17
C ARG A 14 -12.49 3.61 -1.72
N ILE A 15 -11.19 3.56 -1.46
CA ILE A 15 -10.49 2.34 -1.02
C ILE A 15 -10.95 1.95 0.39
N SER A 16 -10.95 2.92 1.33
CA SER A 16 -11.39 2.73 2.72
C SER A 16 -12.80 2.14 2.76
N ASN A 17 -13.74 2.71 1.99
CA ASN A 17 -15.11 2.24 1.93
C ASN A 17 -15.25 0.87 1.24
N LYS A 18 -14.55 0.65 0.13
CA LYS A 18 -14.64 -0.60 -0.63
C LYS A 18 -14.16 -1.80 0.19
N PHE A 19 -13.05 -1.65 0.90
CA PHE A 19 -12.40 -2.74 1.64
C PHE A 19 -12.68 -2.71 3.14
N ASN A 20 -13.45 -1.74 3.61
CA ASN A 20 -13.75 -1.53 5.03
C ASN A 20 -12.48 -1.44 5.90
N VAL A 21 -11.53 -0.59 5.49
CA VAL A 21 -10.24 -0.38 6.16
C VAL A 21 -10.05 1.08 6.59
N THR A 22 -9.12 1.35 7.51
CA THR A 22 -8.78 2.73 7.92
C THR A 22 -8.17 3.53 6.77
N LYS A 23 -8.21 4.86 6.84
CA LYS A 23 -7.55 5.72 5.84
C LYS A 23 -6.05 5.47 5.74
N ASP A 24 -5.38 5.15 6.84
CA ASP A 24 -3.96 4.80 6.83
C ASP A 24 -3.71 3.52 6.02
N THR A 25 -4.52 2.49 6.24
CA THR A 25 -4.44 1.24 5.46
C THR A 25 -4.82 1.48 4.00
N ALA A 26 -5.80 2.36 3.74
CA ALA A 26 -6.16 2.75 2.38
C ALA A 26 -4.99 3.46 1.68
N PHE A 27 -4.20 4.25 2.42
CA PHE A 27 -2.99 4.89 1.91
C PHE A 27 -1.88 3.88 1.63
N GLU A 28 -1.69 2.88 2.49
CA GLU A 28 -0.78 1.76 2.22
C GLU A 28 -1.15 1.06 0.90
N ILE A 29 -2.42 0.67 0.73
CA ILE A 29 -2.93 -0.01 -0.47
C ILE A 29 -2.75 0.87 -1.71
N PHE A 30 -3.12 2.15 -1.62
CA PHE A 30 -2.97 3.11 -2.72
C PHE A 30 -1.50 3.23 -3.16
N SER A 31 -0.60 3.38 -2.19
CA SER A 31 0.84 3.57 -2.44
C SER A 31 1.46 2.33 -3.09
N MET A 32 1.14 1.14 -2.59
CA MET A 32 1.66 -0.12 -3.15
C MET A 32 1.10 -0.38 -4.55
N ALA A 33 -0.18 -0.12 -4.79
CA ALA A 33 -0.79 -0.24 -6.11
C ALA A 33 -0.11 0.67 -7.13
N ALA A 34 0.17 1.93 -6.76
CA ALA A 34 0.85 2.88 -7.63
C ALA A 34 2.27 2.44 -8.02
N ILE A 35 3.00 1.76 -7.12
CA ILE A 35 4.38 1.31 -7.35
C ILE A 35 4.44 -0.03 -8.07
N THR A 36 3.52 -0.94 -7.75
CA THR A 36 3.50 -2.29 -8.34
C THR A 36 2.70 -2.34 -9.63
N GLU A 37 2.00 -1.27 -9.99
CA GLU A 37 1.07 -1.19 -11.12
C GLU A 37 -0.02 -2.26 -11.07
N ARG A 38 -0.41 -2.67 -9.84
CA ARG A 38 -1.42 -3.70 -9.59
C ARG A 38 -2.77 -3.13 -9.18
N PRO A 39 -3.89 -3.81 -9.47
CA PRO A 39 -5.21 -3.41 -9.00
C PRO A 39 -5.30 -3.38 -7.46
N PHE A 40 -6.07 -2.45 -6.90
CA PHE A 40 -6.24 -2.34 -5.44
C PHE A 40 -6.74 -3.63 -4.77
N GLN A 41 -7.55 -4.43 -5.48
CA GLN A 41 -8.04 -5.72 -4.98
C GLN A 41 -6.87 -6.68 -4.72
N GLU A 42 -5.98 -6.84 -5.70
CA GLU A 42 -4.81 -7.71 -5.59
C GLU A 42 -3.84 -7.23 -4.51
N VAL A 43 -3.64 -5.91 -4.40
CA VAL A 43 -2.82 -5.36 -3.32
C VAL A 43 -3.41 -5.67 -1.95
N TYR A 44 -4.73 -5.52 -1.79
CA TYR A 44 -5.43 -5.79 -0.54
C TYR A 44 -5.37 -7.28 -0.15
N ASP A 45 -5.60 -8.18 -1.10
CA ASP A 45 -5.65 -9.62 -0.85
C ASP A 45 -4.25 -10.24 -0.66
N ASP A 46 -3.31 -9.87 -1.54
CA ASP A 46 -2.05 -10.62 -1.71
C ASP A 46 -0.80 -9.89 -1.21
N ILE A 47 -0.80 -8.56 -1.15
CA ILE A 47 0.41 -7.77 -0.84
C ILE A 47 0.36 -7.19 0.57
N GLN A 48 -0.78 -6.63 0.98
CA GLN A 48 -0.95 -5.98 2.27
C GLN A 48 -0.92 -7.04 3.39
N ILE A 49 -0.05 -6.83 4.37
CA ILE A 49 0.24 -7.86 5.39
C ILE A 49 -0.80 -7.88 6.52
N ARG A 50 -1.32 -6.71 6.94
CA ARG A 50 -2.27 -6.60 8.06
C ARG A 50 -3.60 -7.30 7.80
N GLN A 51 -3.99 -7.50 6.54
CA GLN A 51 -5.19 -8.26 6.17
C GLN A 51 -4.97 -9.78 6.28
N LYS A 52 -3.73 -10.25 6.32
CA LYS A 52 -3.44 -11.69 6.30
C LYS A 52 -3.75 -12.33 7.66
N PRO A 53 -4.44 -13.48 7.67
CA PRO A 53 -4.69 -14.23 8.91
C PRO A 53 -3.39 -14.49 9.68
N GLY A 54 -3.38 -14.19 10.98
CA GLY A 54 -2.22 -14.40 11.86
C GLY A 54 -1.19 -13.26 11.90
N LEU A 55 -1.31 -12.25 11.03
CA LEU A 55 -0.45 -11.05 11.00
C LEU A 55 -1.21 -9.75 11.32
N GLN A 56 -2.51 -9.84 11.59
CA GLN A 56 -3.38 -8.74 11.98
C GLN A 56 -2.84 -7.99 13.20
N GLY A 57 -2.70 -6.67 13.07
CA GLY A 57 -2.32 -5.78 14.18
C GLY A 57 -0.83 -5.78 14.58
N LYS A 58 0.05 -6.49 13.86
CA LYS A 58 1.50 -6.41 14.09
C LYS A 58 2.13 -5.34 13.20
N ASP A 59 2.31 -4.14 13.74
CA ASP A 59 3.02 -3.02 13.09
C ASP A 59 4.54 -3.19 13.17
N GLY A 60 5.04 -4.31 12.63
CA GLY A 60 6.47 -4.66 12.66
C GLY A 60 7.36 -3.82 11.74
N GLY A 61 6.86 -2.70 11.21
CA GLY A 61 7.56 -1.88 10.22
C GLY A 61 7.58 -2.48 8.81
N ILE A 62 6.61 -3.34 8.48
CA ILE A 62 6.34 -3.78 7.12
C ILE A 62 4.83 -3.77 6.85
N ASP A 63 4.40 -3.02 5.85
CA ASP A 63 3.00 -2.89 5.45
C ASP A 63 2.62 -3.84 4.30
N GLY A 64 3.59 -4.21 3.47
CA GLY A 64 3.37 -5.18 2.40
C GLY A 64 4.63 -5.81 1.83
N ALA A 65 4.46 -6.92 1.11
CA ALA A 65 5.56 -7.58 0.39
C ALA A 65 5.05 -8.33 -0.84
N VAL A 66 5.81 -8.29 -1.93
CA VAL A 66 5.47 -8.99 -3.18
C VAL A 66 6.72 -9.40 -3.95
N PHE A 67 6.67 -10.55 -4.62
CA PHE A 67 7.68 -10.93 -5.60
C PHE A 67 7.30 -10.43 -6.98
N VAL A 68 8.25 -9.79 -7.65
CA VAL A 68 8.12 -9.34 -9.04
C VAL A 68 9.11 -10.10 -9.90
N GLU A 69 8.62 -10.82 -10.89
CA GLU A 69 9.45 -11.52 -11.87
C GLU A 69 9.93 -10.53 -12.93
N GLN A 70 11.23 -10.55 -13.22
CA GLN A 70 11.85 -9.76 -14.29
C GLN A 70 12.88 -10.62 -15.00
N GLY A 71 12.50 -11.17 -16.17
CA GLY A 71 13.43 -11.89 -17.05
C GLY A 71 14.07 -13.13 -16.41
N GLY A 72 13.30 -13.93 -15.67
CA GLY A 72 13.77 -15.18 -15.07
C GLY A 72 14.38 -15.07 -13.67
N TYR A 73 14.39 -13.87 -13.08
CA TYR A 73 14.76 -13.62 -11.68
C TYR A 73 13.60 -12.97 -10.92
N TYR A 74 13.51 -13.25 -9.62
CA TYR A 74 12.51 -12.68 -8.74
C TYR A 74 13.12 -11.60 -7.85
N THR A 75 12.51 -10.41 -7.83
CA THR A 75 12.81 -9.36 -6.87
C THR A 75 11.76 -9.36 -5.77
N LEU A 76 12.18 -9.46 -4.51
CA LEU A 76 11.30 -9.21 -3.38
C LEU A 76 11.21 -7.70 -3.13
N MET A 77 10.01 -7.15 -3.28
CA MET A 77 9.70 -5.79 -2.87
C MET A 77 9.06 -5.83 -1.49
N VAL A 78 9.59 -5.02 -0.56
CA VAL A 78 9.07 -4.86 0.80
C VAL A 78 8.69 -3.40 0.99
N PHE A 79 7.49 -3.15 1.51
CA PHE A 79 6.92 -1.82 1.65
C PHE A 79 6.79 -1.42 3.11
N GLN A 80 7.23 -0.19 3.40
CA GLN A 80 6.80 0.58 4.56
C GLN A 80 6.29 1.92 4.03
N CYS A 81 4.99 2.14 4.18
CA CYS A 81 4.30 3.34 3.75
C CYS A 81 4.20 4.31 4.94
N LYS A 82 4.53 5.58 4.70
CA LYS A 82 4.26 6.65 5.65
C LYS A 82 3.57 7.80 4.96
N GLN A 83 2.45 8.21 5.54
CA GLN A 83 1.80 9.46 5.21
C GLN A 83 2.35 10.54 6.15
N ASP A 84 3.28 11.37 5.67
CA ASP A 84 3.64 12.63 6.34
C ASP A 84 2.94 13.78 5.61
N LEU A 85 2.27 14.66 6.35
CA LEU A 85 1.59 15.86 5.83
C LEU A 85 2.53 16.79 5.02
N ARG A 86 3.84 16.54 5.06
CA ARG A 86 4.87 17.28 4.32
C ARG A 86 5.57 16.49 3.19
N LYS A 87 5.52 15.15 3.20
CA LYS A 87 6.21 14.28 2.21
C LYS A 87 5.55 12.90 2.09
N ILE A 88 5.49 12.39 0.85
CA ILE A 88 5.21 10.97 0.57
C ILE A 88 6.57 10.32 0.32
N ASP A 89 7.05 9.51 1.26
CA ASP A 89 8.31 8.77 1.11
C ASP A 89 7.99 7.27 0.93
N ILE A 90 8.42 6.71 -0.21
CA ILE A 90 8.34 5.27 -0.49
C ILE A 90 9.76 4.73 -0.45
N LEU A 91 10.12 4.07 0.66
CA LEU A 91 11.44 3.50 0.85
C LEU A 91 11.50 2.11 0.20
N ARG A 92 12.26 2.00 -0.90
CA ARG A 92 12.66 0.72 -1.50
C ARG A 92 14.00 0.31 -0.91
N LYS A 93 14.05 -0.76 -0.11
CA LYS A 93 15.32 -1.40 0.27
C LYS A 93 15.62 -2.51 -0.74
N SER A 94 16.73 -2.36 -1.44
CA SER A 94 17.34 -3.35 -2.34
C SER A 94 18.37 -4.19 -1.60
#